data_AF-A0A7L2XH12-F1
#
_entry.id   AF-A0A7L2XH12-F1
#
_cell.length_a   1.000
_cell.length_b   1.000
_cell.length_c   1.000
_cell.angle_alpha   90.00
_cell.angle_beta   90.00
_cell.angle_gamma   90.00
#
_symmetry.space_group_name_H-M   'P 1'
#
loop_
_entity.id
_entity.type
_entity.pdbx_description
1 polymer ?
#
loop_
_entity_poly.entity_id
_entity_poly.type
_entity_poly.pdbx_seq_one_letter_code
_entity_poly.pdbx_strand_id
1 'polypeptide(L)'
;EYTMDVFFRQTWVDKRLKYDGPIEILRLNNLMVSKVWTPDTFFRNGKKSVAHNMTAPNKLFRIMRNGTILYTMRLTISAECPMRLVDFPMDGHACPLKFGS
;
A
#
# COMPACT_ATOMS: atom_id res chain seq x y z
N GLU A 1 19.10 -5.82 6.91
CA GLU A 1 17.88 -5.80 6.09
C GLU A 1 16.83 -6.63 6.79
N TYR A 2 15.56 -6.33 6.57
CA TYR A 2 14.46 -7.16 7.04
C TYR A 2 13.35 -7.16 5.97
N THR A 3 12.57 -8.24 5.95
CA THR A 3 11.50 -8.44 4.98
C THR A 3 10.16 -8.50 5.69
N MET A 4 9.16 -7.83 5.14
CA MET A 4 7.78 -7.84 5.64
C MET A 4 6.79 -8.15 4.52
N ASP A 5 5.71 -8.86 4.86
CA ASP A 5 4.53 -9.03 4.00
C ASP A 5 3.37 -8.25 4.63
N VAL A 6 2.84 -7.27 3.89
CA VAL A 6 1.86 -6.31 4.39
C VAL A 6 0.68 -6.14 3.45
N PHE A 7 -0.49 -5.90 4.02
CA PHE A 7 -1.63 -5.32 3.31
C PHE A 7 -1.61 -3.81 3.49
N PHE A 8 -1.04 -3.10 2.52
CA PHE A 8 -0.93 -1.64 2.55
C PHE A 8 -2.26 -1.00 2.09
N ARG A 9 -2.85 -0.19 2.97
CA ARG A 9 -4.17 0.44 2.77
C ARG A 9 -4.04 1.95 2.73
N GLN A 10 -4.63 2.55 1.71
CA GLN A 10 -4.66 4.00 1.51
C GLN A 10 -6.10 4.47 1.33
N THR A 11 -6.40 5.64 1.90
CA THR A 11 -7.70 6.28 1.77
C THR A 11 -7.52 7.75 1.43
N TRP A 12 -8.21 8.19 0.38
CA TRP A 12 -8.27 9.59 -0.03
C TRP A 12 -9.64 9.91 -0.60
N VAL A 13 -9.94 11.20 -0.79
CA VAL A 13 -11.20 11.66 -1.37
C VAL A 13 -10.93 12.22 -2.75
N ASP A 14 -11.57 11.65 -3.77
CA ASP A 14 -11.60 12.21 -5.13
C ASP A 14 -13.02 12.65 -5.48
N LYS A 15 -13.24 13.97 -5.52
CA LYS A 15 -14.56 14.55 -5.80
C LYS A 15 -15.07 14.20 -7.20
N ARG A 16 -14.20 13.86 -8.15
CA ARG A 16 -14.56 13.50 -9.54
C ARG A 16 -15.22 12.13 -9.61
N LEU A 17 -15.03 11.28 -8.60
CA LEU A 17 -15.59 9.94 -8.53
C LEU A 17 -16.82 9.86 -7.62
N LYS A 18 -17.39 11.00 -7.23
CA LYS A 18 -18.71 11.04 -6.61
C LYS A 18 -19.74 10.51 -7.61
N TYR A 19 -20.66 9.71 -7.12
CA TYR A 19 -21.74 9.16 -7.94
C TYR A 19 -23.03 9.14 -7.14
N ASP A 20 -24.14 9.08 -7.84
CA ASP A 20 -25.47 8.98 -7.23
C ASP A 20 -26.11 7.64 -7.59
N GLY A 21 -26.91 7.08 -6.67
CA GLY A 21 -27.56 5.79 -6.86
C GLY A 21 -27.71 4.95 -5.58
N PRO A 22 -28.36 3.78 -5.68
CA PRO A 22 -28.65 2.92 -4.53
C PRO A 22 -27.40 2.19 -3.99
N ILE A 23 -26.30 2.16 -4.75
CA ILE A 23 -25.08 1.42 -4.37
C ILE A 23 -24.19 2.30 -3.49
N GLU A 24 -23.96 1.92 -2.24
CA GLU A 24 -23.09 2.70 -1.35
C GLU A 24 -21.60 2.59 -1.66
N ILE A 25 -21.16 1.42 -2.16
CA ILE A 25 -19.75 1.10 -2.41
C ILE A 25 -19.60 0.38 -3.76
N LEU A 26 -18.96 1.05 -4.71
CA LEU A 26 -18.50 0.43 -5.95
C LEU A 26 -17.19 -0.34 -5.70
N ARG A 27 -17.20 -1.64 -6.03
CA ARG A 27 -16.00 -2.49 -6.00
C ARG A 27 -15.48 -2.59 -7.43
N LEU A 28 -14.29 -2.05 -7.68
CA LEU A 28 -13.72 -2.01 -9.02
C LEU A 28 -12.79 -3.20 -9.27
N ASN A 29 -12.73 -3.63 -10.53
CA ASN A 29 -11.74 -4.59 -11.01
C ASN A 29 -10.40 -3.88 -11.33
N ASN A 30 -9.35 -4.66 -11.55
CA ASN A 30 -8.00 -4.14 -11.81
C ASN A 30 -7.88 -3.23 -13.05
N LEU A 31 -8.74 -3.41 -14.05
CA LEU A 31 -8.74 -2.60 -15.28
C LEU A 31 -9.20 -1.16 -15.04
N MET A 32 -10.07 -0.95 -14.06
CA MET A 32 -10.54 0.39 -13.71
C MET A 32 -9.57 1.09 -12.77
N VAL A 33 -8.82 0.34 -11.94
CA VAL A 33 -7.78 0.92 -11.05
C VAL A 33 -6.72 1.67 -11.82
N SER A 34 -6.30 1.18 -13.00
CA SER A 34 -5.29 1.86 -13.83
C SER A 34 -5.77 3.17 -14.47
N LYS A 35 -7.09 3.43 -14.47
CA LYS A 35 -7.69 4.65 -15.03
C LYS A 35 -7.97 5.72 -13.98
N VAL A 36 -7.85 5.37 -12.70
CA VAL A 36 -8.07 6.29 -11.59
C VAL A 36 -6.72 6.76 -11.07
N TRP A 37 -6.63 8.05 -10.74
CA TRP A 37 -5.46 8.56 -10.06
C TRP A 37 -5.27 7.85 -8.72
N THR A 38 -4.06 7.34 -8.49
CA THR A 38 -3.62 6.75 -7.22
C THR A 38 -2.36 7.48 -6.74
N PRO A 39 -2.21 7.71 -5.42
CA PRO A 39 -0.99 8.31 -4.89
C PRO A 39 0.24 7.47 -5.22
N ASP A 40 1.33 8.13 -5.58
CA ASP A 40 2.63 7.56 -5.99
C ASP A 40 3.50 7.17 -4.79
N THR A 41 2.90 6.50 -3.81
CA THR A 41 3.59 6.15 -2.56
C THR A 41 4.70 5.13 -2.78
N PHE A 42 5.91 5.47 -2.38
CA PHE A 42 7.09 4.61 -2.44
C PHE A 42 7.76 4.45 -1.07
N PHE A 43 8.55 3.38 -0.92
CA PHE A 43 9.30 3.08 0.31
C PHE A 43 10.70 3.67 0.22
N ARG A 44 10.96 4.72 1.01
CA ARG A 44 12.22 5.49 0.98
C ARG A 44 13.44 4.67 1.38
N ASN A 45 13.26 3.74 2.32
CA ASN A 45 14.30 2.78 2.72
C ASN A 45 14.03 1.37 2.19
N GLY A 46 13.18 1.22 1.17
CA GLY A 46 12.94 -0.04 0.50
C GLY A 46 14.09 -0.36 -0.46
N LYS A 47 14.81 -1.46 -0.20
CA LYS A 47 15.81 -2.00 -1.16
C LYS A 47 15.12 -2.72 -2.31
N LYS A 48 14.05 -3.46 -2.02
CA LYS A 48 13.22 -4.15 -3.00
C LYS A 48 11.78 -4.19 -2.50
N SER A 49 10.83 -3.87 -3.36
CA SER A 49 9.40 -4.01 -3.06
C SER A 49 8.73 -4.78 -4.19
N VAL A 50 8.01 -5.84 -3.84
CA VAL A 50 7.29 -6.71 -4.78
C VAL A 50 5.80 -6.58 -4.53
N ALA A 51 5.06 -6.12 -5.54
CA ALA A 51 3.61 -6.18 -5.54
C ALA A 51 3.14 -7.56 -6.01
N HIS A 52 2.32 -8.22 -5.20
CA HIS A 52 1.83 -9.57 -5.51
C HIS A 52 0.82 -9.55 -6.67
N ASN A 53 1.08 -10.33 -7.71
CA ASN A 53 0.30 -10.36 -8.95
C ASN A 53 -0.29 -11.74 -9.33
N MET A 54 -0.13 -12.75 -8.48
CA MET A 54 -0.58 -14.12 -8.74
C MET A 54 -1.77 -14.51 -7.84
N THR A 55 -2.86 -15.09 -8.34
CA THR A 55 -3.25 -15.37 -9.74
C THR A 55 -3.80 -14.14 -10.49
N ALA A 56 -4.09 -13.05 -9.78
CA ALA A 56 -4.44 -11.74 -10.32
C ALA A 56 -3.73 -10.65 -9.49
N PRO A 57 -3.58 -9.41 -10.01
CA PRO A 57 -3.08 -8.30 -9.20
C PRO A 57 -3.91 -8.15 -7.92
N ASN A 58 -3.26 -8.31 -6.76
CA ASN A 58 -3.89 -8.25 -5.44
C ASN A 58 -4.15 -6.79 -5.03
N LYS A 59 -4.92 -6.08 -5.87
CA LYS A 59 -5.33 -4.70 -5.71
C LYS A 59 -6.84 -4.67 -5.51
N LEU A 60 -7.28 -4.19 -4.35
CA LEU A 60 -8.69 -3.96 -4.06
C LEU A 60 -8.93 -2.46 -4.13
N PHE A 61 -9.92 -2.04 -4.91
CA PHE A 61 -10.29 -0.62 -5.04
C PHE A 61 -11.78 -0.46 -4.81
N ARG A 62 -12.13 0.37 -3.82
CA ARG A 62 -13.51 0.65 -3.42
C ARG A 62 -13.77 2.14 -3.46
N ILE A 63 -14.85 2.56 -4.11
CA ILE A 63 -15.30 3.95 -4.14
C ILE A 63 -16.59 4.03 -3.36
N MET A 64 -16.62 4.86 -2.32
CA MET A 64 -17.83 5.22 -1.59
C MET A 64 -18.58 6.31 -2.35
N ARG A 65 -19.90 6.37 -2.18
CA ARG A 65 -20.78 7.37 -2.85
C ARG A 65 -20.30 8.82 -2.75
N ASN A 66 -19.68 9.18 -1.62
CA ASN A 66 -19.13 10.53 -1.38
C ASN A 66 -17.79 10.81 -2.08
N GLY A 67 -17.26 9.89 -2.89
CA GLY A 67 -15.97 10.00 -3.56
C GLY A 67 -14.77 9.55 -2.72
N THR A 68 -15.00 8.98 -1.53
CA THR A 68 -13.93 8.39 -0.73
C THR A 68 -13.48 7.09 -1.36
N ILE A 69 -12.18 6.96 -1.58
CA ILE A 69 -11.55 5.80 -2.18
C ILE A 69 -10.81 5.02 -1.10
N LEU A 70 -10.99 3.71 -1.08
CA LEU A 70 -10.14 2.78 -0.35
C LEU A 70 -9.38 1.92 -1.36
N TYR A 71 -8.05 2.01 -1.30
CA TYR A 71 -7.14 1.23 -2.10
C TYR A 71 -6.30 0.33 -1.20
N THR A 72 -6.32 -0.97 -1.45
CA THR A 72 -5.52 -1.95 -0.70
C THR A 72 -4.66 -2.73 -1.68
N MET A 73 -3.39 -2.93 -1.34
CA MET A 73 -2.48 -3.80 -2.06
C MET A 73 -1.71 -4.72 -1.11
N ARG A 74 -1.41 -5.95 -1.54
CA ARG A 74 -0.46 -6.82 -0.82
C ARG A 74 0.95 -6.58 -1.35
N LEU A 75 1.89 -6.31 -0.45
CA LEU A 75 3.28 -6.00 -0.77
C LEU A 75 4.22 -6.86 0.07
N THR A 76 5.27 -7.38 -0.58
CA THR A 76 6.46 -7.83 0.14
C THR A 76 7.53 -6.75 0.02
N ILE A 77 7.99 -6.24 1.17
CA ILE A 77 8.94 -5.13 1.25
C ILE A 77 10.21 -5.62 1.95
N SER A 78 11.32 -5.55 1.24
CA SER A 78 12.67 -5.66 1.77
C SER A 78 13.17 -4.25 2.09
N ALA A 79 13.31 -3.95 3.39
CA ALA A 79 13.71 -2.64 3.86
C ALA A 79 15.08 -2.65 4.55
N GLU A 80 15.79 -1.53 4.40
CA GLU A 80 17.04 -1.30 5.10
C GLU A 80 16.77 -1.07 6.59
N CYS A 81 17.53 -1.78 7.42
CA CYS A 81 17.60 -1.57 8.86
C CYS A 81 19.08 -1.49 9.26
N PRO A 82 19.57 -0.29 9.62
CA PRO A 82 20.92 -0.12 10.12
C PRO A 82 21.00 -0.61 11.57
N MET A 83 21.56 -1.80 11.78
CA MET A 83 21.77 -2.39 13.10
C MET A 83 23.17 -2.04 13.62
N ARG A 84 23.28 -1.78 14.93
CA ARG A 84 24.57 -1.57 15.61
C ARG A 84 24.86 -2.75 16.55
N LEU A 85 25.65 -3.70 16.08
CA LEU A 85 25.88 -4.99 16.74
C LEU A 85 26.97 -4.91 17.84
N VAL A 86 26.90 -3.88 18.70
CA VAL A 86 27.92 -3.64 19.74
C VAL A 86 27.81 -4.67 20.87
N ASP A 87 26.58 -5.02 21.27
CA ASP A 87 26.29 -5.91 22.40
C ASP A 87 25.79 -7.30 21.96
N PHE A 88 26.27 -7.80 20.82
CA PHE A 88 25.81 -9.08 20.30
C PHE A 88 26.00 -10.24 21.32
N PRO A 89 24.99 -11.09 21.59
CA PRO A 89 23.66 -11.18 20.97
C PRO A 89 22.51 -10.53 21.79
N MET A 90 22.84 -9.69 22.78
CA MET A 90 21.90 -9.08 23.73
C MET A 90 21.48 -7.66 23.34
N ASP A 91 21.61 -7.32 22.05
CA ASP A 91 21.31 -6.02 21.49
C ASP A 91 19.83 -5.87 21.07
N GLY A 92 19.32 -4.64 21.18
CA GLY A 92 17.97 -4.27 20.72
C GLY A 92 18.04 -3.30 19.55
N HIS A 93 17.24 -3.53 18.50
CA HIS A 93 17.23 -2.70 17.29
C HIS A 93 15.84 -2.20 16.93
N ALA A 94 15.74 -0.93 16.52
CA ALA A 94 14.55 -0.36 15.93
C ALA A 94 14.71 -0.26 14.40
N CYS A 95 13.96 -1.06 13.67
CA CYS A 95 13.98 -1.07 12.20
C CYS A 95 12.82 -0.23 11.64
N PRO A 96 13.06 0.96 11.07
CA PRO A 96 11.99 1.80 10.56
C PRO A 96 11.49 1.31 9.20
N LEU A 97 10.22 1.60 8.90
CA LEU A 97 9.68 1.59 7.54
C LEU A 97 9.27 3.01 7.18
N LYS A 98 9.94 3.60 6.18
CA LYS A 98 9.70 4.98 5.75
C LYS A 98 9.02 4.95 4.39
N PHE A 99 7.84 5.55 4.28
CA PHE A 99 7.10 5.66 3.02
C PHE A 99 6.52 7.07 2.86
N GLY A 100 6.28 7.47 1.61
CA GLY A 100 5.70 8.76 1.27
C GLY A 100 5.55 8.93 -0.24
N SER A 101 4.99 10.07 -0.62
CA SER A 101 5.17 10.68 -1.95
C SER A 101 6.48 11.50 -1.94
#